data_AF-A9HWN1-F1
#
_entry.id   AF-A9HWN1-F1
#
_cell.length_a   1.000
_cell.length_b   1.000
_cell.length_c   1.000
_cell.angle_alpha   90.00
_cell.angle_beta   90.00
_cell.angle_gamma   90.00
#
_symmetry.space_group_name_H-M   'P 1'
#
loop_
_entity.id
_entity.type
_entity.pdbx_description
1 polymer ?
#
loop_
_entity_poly.entity_id
_entity_poly.type
_entity_poly.pdbx_seq_one_letter_code
_entity_poly.pdbx_strand_id
1 'polypeptide(L)'
;MSSAPLSSDFQSSALAPRLLTAACMLMLLGSSLYLPPPLRPFHWGLALIALAFCLDAPTRRSFLHSRALPAAVAVMLLVCVQAAWADNQPRYAQYAVILAISLSYALLGEHLARQGNAYLRWLPWLVALWLLMALVPWFDLLTHSERFRARYPLTGGPWDNINNMATALVVANLLWLLARRRLSSALFAIAWLYCLVLNRRADLLGMGVLGAAYLLCLMQGSWRRKAAMALAWAALSGAGLLWQQSVGPITRDLPRITLNDGEWELVAAEGDQSTNSRKALLMDMINQARYMPWWQWLAGMGAGQLNVMSLTRGELKPWGSPHFFWFEMLFYLGVAWPLFMLWLLWRLDWLGRTCLLVVGIAGIAPSSMVYFQPFWFLLGVMLAQPSRRSMRTMALPLCLATLDGSTVLGRRSGLQASRRC
;
A
#
# COMPACT_ATOMS: atom_id res chain seq x y z
N MET A 1 -49.45 15.74 32.75
CA MET A 1 -48.75 16.24 31.55
C MET A 1 -47.55 15.32 31.32
N SER A 2 -47.67 14.42 30.35
CA SER A 2 -46.64 13.43 30.01
C SER A 2 -45.62 14.08 29.09
N SER A 3 -44.44 14.42 29.63
CA SER A 3 -43.27 14.75 28.82
C SER A 3 -42.74 13.44 28.23
N ALA A 4 -43.23 13.09 27.04
CA ALA A 4 -42.56 12.09 26.22
C ALA A 4 -41.11 12.57 26.00
N PRO A 5 -40.08 11.75 26.29
CA PRO A 5 -38.74 12.08 25.84
C PRO A 5 -38.77 12.12 24.31
N LEU A 6 -38.42 13.27 23.75
CA LEU A 6 -38.09 13.42 22.34
C LEU A 6 -36.99 12.40 22.03
N SER A 7 -37.36 11.29 21.40
CA SER A 7 -36.42 10.30 20.88
C SER A 7 -35.67 10.93 19.70
N SER A 8 -34.58 11.62 20.01
CA SER A 8 -33.57 12.05 19.04
C SER A 8 -32.72 10.88 18.52
N ASP A 9 -33.17 9.64 18.68
CA ASP A 9 -32.46 8.42 18.31
C ASP A 9 -32.58 8.06 16.81
N PHE A 10 -33.22 8.92 16.00
CA PHE A 10 -33.29 8.73 14.56
C PHE A 10 -32.26 9.62 13.82
N GLN A 11 -31.28 8.95 13.20
CA GLN A 11 -30.44 9.38 12.04
C GLN A 11 -29.00 9.89 12.25
N SER A 12 -28.36 9.75 13.42
CA SER A 12 -26.91 10.01 13.54
C SER A 12 -26.00 8.88 12.99
N SER A 13 -26.55 7.71 12.66
CA SER A 13 -25.74 6.49 12.40
C SER A 13 -25.11 6.38 11.01
N ALA A 14 -25.53 7.16 10.01
CA ALA A 14 -25.03 7.02 8.62
C ALA A 14 -23.93 8.03 8.25
N LEU A 15 -23.80 9.14 8.98
CA LEU A 15 -22.87 10.22 8.62
C LEU A 15 -21.41 9.82 8.86
N ALA A 16 -21.07 9.33 10.05
CA ALA A 16 -19.69 8.97 10.39
C ALA A 16 -19.10 7.90 9.44
N PRO A 17 -19.78 6.79 9.09
CA PRO A 17 -19.27 5.85 8.10
C PRO A 17 -19.05 6.47 6.71
N ARG A 18 -19.88 7.43 6.30
CA ARG A 18 -19.71 8.17 5.04
C ARG A 18 -18.49 9.08 5.09
N LEU A 19 -18.29 9.80 6.20
CA LEU A 19 -17.10 10.63 6.42
C LEU A 19 -15.81 9.81 6.38
N LEU A 20 -15.78 8.63 7.03
CA LEU A 20 -14.62 7.73 7.02
C LEU A 20 -14.37 7.12 5.63
N THR A 21 -15.44 6.80 4.89
CA THR A 21 -15.31 6.37 3.49
C THR A 21 -14.74 7.48 2.62
N ALA A 22 -15.23 8.72 2.79
CA ALA A 22 -14.73 9.89 2.08
C ALA A 22 -13.26 10.18 2.44
N ALA A 23 -12.87 10.07 3.71
CA ALA A 23 -11.48 10.20 4.15
C ALA A 23 -10.54 9.20 3.47
N CYS A 24 -11.00 7.94 3.33
CA CYS A 24 -10.30 6.91 2.58
C CYS A 24 -10.18 7.29 1.09
N MET A 25 -11.26 7.76 0.46
CA MET A 25 -11.23 8.18 -0.94
C MET A 25 -10.29 9.37 -1.16
N LEU A 26 -10.33 10.38 -0.29
CA LEU A 26 -9.44 11.53 -0.35
C LEU A 26 -7.97 11.13 -0.27
N MET A 27 -7.62 10.17 0.58
CA MET A 27 -6.26 9.62 0.63
C MET A 27 -5.88 8.92 -0.69
N LEU A 28 -6.82 8.20 -1.30
CA LEU A 28 -6.62 7.49 -2.57
C LEU A 28 -6.65 8.42 -3.80
N LEU A 29 -7.05 9.68 -3.69
CA LEU A 29 -7.12 10.57 -4.85
C LEU A 29 -5.75 10.88 -5.46
N GLY A 30 -4.67 10.78 -4.67
CA GLY A 30 -3.31 10.97 -5.14
C GLY A 30 -2.60 12.13 -4.45
N SER A 31 -1.30 11.96 -4.26
CA SER A 31 -0.47 12.90 -3.51
C SER A 31 -0.09 14.16 -4.28
N SER A 32 -0.28 14.21 -5.60
CA SER A 32 0.08 15.38 -6.43
C SER A 32 -0.99 16.45 -6.44
N LEU A 33 -2.21 16.09 -6.03
CA LEU A 33 -3.34 17.00 -6.04
C LEU A 33 -3.26 17.93 -4.83
N TYR A 34 -3.62 19.19 -5.06
CA TYR A 34 -3.94 20.15 -4.03
C TYR A 34 -5.42 20.49 -4.15
N LEU A 35 -6.13 20.57 -3.03
CA LEU A 35 -7.49 21.11 -3.04
C LEU A 35 -7.39 22.64 -2.91
N PRO A 36 -6.89 23.17 -1.78
CA PRO A 36 -6.21 24.46 -1.75
C PRO A 36 -4.73 24.29 -1.37
N PRO A 37 -3.75 24.83 -2.12
CA PRO A 37 -2.35 24.82 -1.72
C PRO A 37 -2.14 25.45 -0.33
N PRO A 38 -1.32 24.85 0.57
CA PRO A 38 -0.50 23.65 0.39
C PRO A 38 -1.20 22.32 0.78
N LEU A 39 -2.50 22.34 1.08
CA LEU A 39 -3.25 21.19 1.60
C LEU A 39 -3.60 20.19 0.49
N ARG A 40 -3.10 18.98 0.68
CA ARG A 40 -3.39 17.81 -0.16
C ARG A 40 -4.66 17.08 0.31
N PRO A 41 -5.35 16.30 -0.55
CA PRO A 41 -6.56 15.56 -0.21
C PRO A 41 -6.52 14.78 1.11
N PHE A 42 -5.42 14.11 1.43
CA PHE A 42 -5.31 13.34 2.69
C PHE A 42 -5.33 14.22 3.96
N HIS A 43 -4.98 15.50 3.89
CA HIS A 43 -5.13 16.43 5.03
C HIS A 43 -6.62 16.68 5.32
N TRP A 44 -7.41 16.86 4.26
CA TRP A 44 -8.86 16.98 4.37
C TRP A 44 -9.48 15.68 4.88
N GLY A 45 -8.98 14.53 4.41
CA GLY A 45 -9.40 13.25 4.96
C GLY A 45 -9.10 13.10 6.45
N LEU A 46 -7.97 13.62 6.96
CA LEU A 46 -7.71 13.69 8.40
C LEU A 46 -8.77 14.52 9.14
N ALA A 47 -9.15 15.68 8.59
CA ALA A 47 -10.22 16.51 9.17
C ALA A 47 -11.56 15.75 9.21
N LEU A 48 -11.89 14.97 8.18
CA LEU A 48 -13.08 14.12 8.16
C LEU A 48 -13.01 12.98 9.18
N ILE A 49 -11.83 12.39 9.41
CA ILE A 49 -11.63 11.38 10.47
C ILE A 49 -11.86 12.01 11.85
N ALA A 50 -11.28 13.18 12.10
CA ALA A 50 -11.46 13.90 13.36
C ALA A 50 -12.94 14.27 13.58
N LEU A 51 -13.61 14.77 12.55
CA LEU A 51 -15.04 15.09 12.60
C LEU A 51 -15.88 13.84 12.91
N ALA A 52 -15.63 12.71 12.23
CA ALA A 52 -16.32 11.46 12.50
C ALA A 52 -16.09 10.95 13.94
N PHE A 53 -14.88 11.12 14.47
CA PHE A 53 -14.55 10.79 15.87
C PHE A 53 -15.30 11.67 16.89
N CYS A 54 -15.48 12.95 16.60
CA CYS A 54 -16.22 13.87 17.46
C CYS A 54 -17.73 13.58 17.43
N LEU A 55 -18.29 13.36 16.25
CA LEU A 55 -19.74 13.26 16.03
C LEU A 55 -20.38 11.93 16.47
N ASP A 56 -19.65 10.81 16.41
CA ASP A 56 -20.24 9.48 16.58
C ASP A 56 -19.57 8.65 17.67
N ALA A 57 -20.32 8.34 18.74
CA ALA A 57 -19.81 7.59 19.88
C ALA A 57 -19.38 6.15 19.54
N PRO A 58 -20.11 5.37 18.72
CA PRO A 58 -19.65 4.09 18.19
C PRO A 58 -18.31 4.19 17.44
N THR A 59 -18.15 5.17 16.55
CA THR A 59 -16.90 5.45 15.83
C THR A 59 -15.78 5.76 16.80
N ARG A 60 -15.99 6.68 17.74
CA ARG A 60 -15.03 7.02 18.79
C ARG A 60 -14.58 5.81 19.60
N ARG A 61 -15.54 5.00 20.10
CA ARG A 61 -15.23 3.75 20.80
C ARG A 61 -14.44 2.79 19.92
N SER A 62 -14.79 2.68 18.64
CA SER A 62 -14.07 1.83 17.69
C SER A 62 -12.61 2.24 17.53
N PHE A 63 -12.32 3.53 17.41
CA PHE A 63 -10.95 4.07 17.38
C PHE A 63 -10.20 3.83 18.69
N LEU A 64 -10.84 4.08 19.84
CA LEU A 64 -10.23 3.89 21.16
C LEU A 64 -9.94 2.42 21.49
N HIS A 65 -10.72 1.48 20.95
CA HIS A 65 -10.50 0.04 21.09
C HIS A 65 -9.69 -0.55 19.92
N SER A 66 -9.05 0.29 19.11
CA SER A 66 -8.20 -0.14 18.00
C SER A 66 -6.95 -0.81 18.54
N ARG A 67 -6.61 -1.98 17.99
CA ARG A 67 -5.38 -2.72 18.33
C ARG A 67 -4.13 -1.99 17.88
N ALA A 68 -4.23 -1.18 16.83
CA ALA A 68 -3.13 -0.32 16.38
C ALA A 68 -2.91 0.91 17.28
N LEU A 69 -3.87 1.27 18.16
CA LEU A 69 -3.76 2.49 18.97
C LEU A 69 -2.58 2.48 19.95
N PRO A 70 -2.30 1.41 20.73
CA PRO A 70 -1.15 1.41 21.62
C PRO A 70 0.18 1.60 20.88
N ALA A 71 0.33 0.97 19.71
CA ALA A 71 1.51 1.14 18.86
C ALA A 71 1.61 2.56 18.32
N ALA A 72 0.49 3.15 17.84
CA ALA A 72 0.46 4.53 17.38
C ALA A 72 0.83 5.52 18.50
N VAL A 73 0.31 5.32 19.71
CA VAL A 73 0.66 6.13 20.88
C VAL A 73 2.14 5.99 21.23
N ALA A 74 2.67 4.77 21.26
CA ALA A 74 4.09 4.52 21.53
C ALA A 74 5.01 5.20 20.50
N VAL A 75 4.66 5.15 19.21
CA VAL A 75 5.39 5.86 18.15
C VAL A 75 5.31 7.37 18.33
N MET A 76 4.13 7.92 18.65
CA MET A 76 4.00 9.36 18.90
C MET A 76 4.77 9.82 20.14
N LEU A 77 4.82 9.01 21.20
CA LEU A 77 5.66 9.28 22.36
C LEU A 77 7.14 9.26 21.98
N LEU A 78 7.58 8.26 21.20
CA LEU A 78 8.96 8.20 20.71
C LEU A 78 9.30 9.45 19.89
N VAL A 79 8.40 9.90 19.02
CA VAL A 79 8.54 11.15 18.28
C VAL A 79 8.67 12.33 19.26
N CYS A 80 7.76 12.49 20.21
CA CYS A 80 7.88 13.58 21.19
C CYS A 80 9.22 13.57 21.95
N VAL A 81 9.73 12.40 22.32
CA VAL A 81 11.03 12.26 22.99
C VAL A 81 12.18 12.63 22.03
N GLN A 82 12.13 12.16 20.77
CA GLN A 82 13.11 12.46 19.72
C GLN A 82 13.22 13.95 19.37
N ALA A 83 12.19 14.74 19.61
CA ALA A 83 12.23 16.19 19.39
C ALA A 83 13.31 16.89 20.23
N ALA A 84 13.66 16.33 21.40
CA ALA A 84 14.63 16.91 22.32
C ALA A 84 16.09 16.94 21.78
N TRP A 85 16.39 16.13 20.78
CA TRP A 85 17.72 16.08 20.14
C TRP A 85 17.63 16.28 18.62
N ALA A 86 16.58 16.97 18.15
CA ALA A 86 16.45 17.24 16.73
C ALA A 86 17.32 18.40 16.25
N ASP A 87 18.29 18.07 15.40
CA ASP A 87 19.21 19.01 14.77
C ASP A 87 18.49 20.02 13.84
N ASN A 88 17.37 19.61 13.24
CA ASN A 88 16.57 20.45 12.35
C ASN A 88 15.08 20.41 12.73
N GLN A 89 14.69 21.31 13.65
CA GLN A 89 13.33 21.38 14.20
C GLN A 89 12.23 21.60 13.15
N PRO A 90 12.36 22.51 12.15
CA PRO A 90 11.33 22.66 11.12
C PRO A 90 11.09 21.38 10.31
N ARG A 91 12.16 20.69 9.92
CA ARG A 91 12.08 19.43 9.17
C ARG A 91 11.49 18.32 10.03
N TYR A 92 11.95 18.24 11.27
CA TYR A 92 11.42 17.31 12.26
C TYR A 92 9.90 17.45 12.40
N ALA A 93 9.42 18.69 12.58
CA ALA A 93 8.00 18.98 12.69
C ALA A 93 7.20 18.54 11.45
N GLN A 94 7.70 18.80 10.24
CA GLN A 94 7.04 18.38 8.99
C GLN A 94 6.90 16.85 8.91
N TYR A 95 7.96 16.11 9.21
CA TYR A 95 7.92 14.64 9.19
C TYR A 95 7.05 14.07 10.31
N ALA A 96 7.11 14.66 11.51
CA ALA A 96 6.25 14.28 12.64
C ALA A 96 4.77 14.45 12.29
N VAL A 97 4.39 15.55 11.62
CA VAL A 97 3.01 15.78 11.14
C VAL A 97 2.60 14.71 10.13
N ILE A 98 3.43 14.41 9.14
CA ILE A 98 3.12 13.36 8.13
C ILE A 98 2.99 11.99 8.81
N LEU A 99 3.84 11.67 9.78
CA LEU A 99 3.75 10.43 10.54
C LEU A 99 2.47 10.37 11.38
N ALA A 100 2.08 11.46 12.04
CA ALA A 100 0.83 11.53 12.81
C ALA A 100 -0.42 11.36 11.92
N ILE A 101 -0.43 12.01 10.74
CA ILE A 101 -1.45 11.77 9.71
C ILE A 101 -1.47 10.28 9.37
N SER A 102 -0.30 9.67 9.17
CA SER A 102 -0.18 8.27 8.77
C SER A 102 -0.71 7.29 9.80
N LEU A 103 -0.40 7.52 11.08
CA LEU A 103 -0.93 6.74 12.19
C LEU A 103 -2.46 6.86 12.30
N SER A 104 -3.00 8.05 12.05
CA SER A 104 -4.46 8.27 12.00
C SER A 104 -5.12 7.44 10.88
N TYR A 105 -4.48 7.37 9.72
CA TYR A 105 -4.91 6.51 8.61
C TYR A 105 -4.75 5.02 8.91
N ALA A 106 -3.75 4.62 9.71
CA ALA A 106 -3.64 3.25 10.23
C ALA A 106 -4.88 2.86 11.04
N LEU A 107 -5.32 3.76 11.94
CA LEU A 107 -6.52 3.55 12.75
C LEU A 107 -7.80 3.51 11.88
N LEU A 108 -7.89 4.36 10.85
CA LEU A 108 -8.96 4.31 9.86
C LEU A 108 -8.97 2.95 9.16
N GLY A 109 -7.81 2.43 8.76
CA GLY A 109 -7.66 1.11 8.15
C GLY A 109 -8.23 -0.01 9.03
N GLU A 110 -7.87 -0.04 10.31
CA GLU A 110 -8.44 -1.01 11.27
C GLU A 110 -9.96 -0.88 11.39
N HIS A 111 -10.45 0.35 11.42
CA HIS A 111 -11.88 0.62 11.51
C HIS A 111 -12.63 0.10 10.27
N LEU A 112 -12.14 0.42 9.07
CA LEU A 112 -12.73 -0.03 7.80
C LEU A 112 -12.70 -1.56 7.66
N ALA A 113 -11.60 -2.19 8.06
CA ALA A 113 -11.49 -3.65 8.07
C ALA A 113 -12.55 -4.33 8.98
N ARG A 114 -13.00 -3.66 10.04
CA ARG A 114 -14.07 -4.14 10.93
C ARG A 114 -15.48 -3.85 10.43
N GLN A 115 -15.71 -2.67 9.85
CA GLN A 115 -17.04 -2.22 9.45
C GLN A 115 -17.45 -2.65 8.03
N GLY A 116 -16.50 -3.04 7.19
CA GLY A 116 -16.76 -3.68 5.89
C GLY A 116 -16.32 -2.87 4.68
N ASN A 117 -16.79 -3.31 3.51
CA ASN A 117 -16.16 -3.02 2.23
C ASN A 117 -16.79 -1.85 1.45
N ALA A 118 -17.45 -0.91 2.14
CA ALA A 118 -18.21 0.17 1.50
C ALA A 118 -17.33 1.03 0.57
N TYR A 119 -16.07 1.25 0.97
CA TYR A 119 -15.09 2.01 0.19
C TYR A 119 -14.73 1.34 -1.15
N LEU A 120 -14.82 0.00 -1.26
CA LEU A 120 -14.45 -0.71 -2.49
C LEU A 120 -15.34 -0.37 -3.69
N ARG A 121 -16.58 0.08 -3.46
CA ARG A 121 -17.48 0.45 -4.56
C ARG A 121 -16.95 1.62 -5.39
N TRP A 122 -16.10 2.45 -4.78
CA TRP A 122 -15.49 3.61 -5.39
C TRP A 122 -14.15 3.30 -6.05
N LEU A 123 -13.51 2.19 -5.69
CA LEU A 123 -12.18 1.85 -6.18
C LEU A 123 -12.10 1.73 -7.72
N PRO A 124 -13.08 1.11 -8.44
CA PRO A 124 -13.03 1.09 -9.90
C PRO A 124 -13.08 2.46 -10.54
N TRP A 125 -13.94 3.36 -10.03
CA TRP A 125 -14.07 4.73 -10.52
C TRP A 125 -12.81 5.54 -10.28
N LEU A 126 -12.19 5.33 -9.13
CA LEU A 126 -10.96 6.00 -8.75
C LEU A 126 -9.76 5.52 -9.58
N VAL A 127 -9.67 4.22 -9.87
CA VAL A 127 -8.68 3.68 -10.81
C VAL A 127 -8.91 4.20 -12.23
N ALA A 128 -10.17 4.28 -12.68
CA ALA A 128 -10.49 4.85 -13.99
C ALA A 128 -10.06 6.33 -14.06
N LEU A 129 -10.34 7.12 -13.02
CA LEU A 129 -9.87 8.50 -12.90
C LEU A 129 -8.34 8.57 -12.99
N TRP A 130 -7.62 7.72 -12.25
CA TRP A 130 -6.16 7.70 -12.29
C TRP A 130 -5.63 7.40 -13.70
N LEU A 131 -6.23 6.43 -14.40
CA LEU A 131 -5.84 6.09 -15.77
C LEU A 131 -6.13 7.22 -16.76
N LEU A 132 -7.30 7.86 -16.65
CA LEU A 132 -7.64 9.03 -17.46
C LEU A 132 -6.63 10.16 -17.25
N MET A 133 -6.28 10.46 -16.00
CA MET A 133 -5.27 11.46 -15.67
C MET A 133 -3.85 11.03 -16.09
N ALA A 134 -3.55 9.74 -16.12
CA ALA A 134 -2.25 9.23 -16.59
C ALA A 134 -2.12 9.32 -18.12
N LEU A 135 -3.22 9.14 -18.84
CA LEU A 135 -3.31 9.24 -20.30
C LEU A 135 -3.33 10.69 -20.79
N VAL A 136 -3.98 11.58 -20.06
CA VAL A 136 -4.19 12.97 -20.47
C VAL A 136 -3.65 13.94 -19.42
N PRO A 137 -2.66 14.79 -19.76
CA PRO A 137 -2.01 15.70 -18.82
C PRO A 137 -2.84 16.93 -18.44
N TRP A 138 -4.17 16.80 -18.35
CA TRP A 138 -5.04 17.92 -17.99
C TRP A 138 -4.67 18.54 -16.65
N PHE A 139 -4.20 17.73 -15.69
CA PHE A 139 -3.77 18.27 -14.41
C PHE A 139 -2.58 19.23 -14.57
N ASP A 140 -1.57 18.87 -15.37
CA ASP A 140 -0.44 19.78 -15.62
C ASP A 140 -0.85 21.00 -16.46
N LEU A 141 -1.72 20.81 -17.43
CA LEU A 141 -2.28 21.91 -18.23
C LEU A 141 -3.03 22.92 -17.35
N LEU A 142 -3.76 22.44 -16.33
CA LEU A 142 -4.60 23.28 -15.46
C LEU A 142 -3.83 23.86 -14.26
N THR A 143 -2.81 23.16 -13.75
CA THR A 143 -2.11 23.54 -12.51
C THR A 143 -0.69 24.05 -12.74
N HIS A 144 -0.18 23.99 -13.97
CA HIS A 144 1.19 24.31 -14.33
C HIS A 144 2.23 23.58 -13.44
N SER A 145 1.91 22.37 -12.98
CA SER A 145 2.75 21.69 -11.98
C SER A 145 4.06 21.14 -12.55
N GLU A 146 4.20 21.09 -13.88
CA GLU A 146 5.34 20.53 -14.63
C GLU A 146 5.72 19.11 -14.19
N ARG A 147 4.78 18.36 -13.60
CA ARG A 147 5.02 17.00 -13.09
C ARG A 147 4.90 15.95 -14.18
N PHE A 148 4.24 16.28 -15.29
CA PHE A 148 4.07 15.42 -16.44
C PHE A 148 5.34 15.41 -17.29
N ARG A 149 5.71 14.21 -17.72
CA ARG A 149 6.90 13.98 -18.53
C ARG A 149 6.46 13.48 -19.89
N ALA A 150 6.45 14.38 -20.88
CA ALA A 150 6.06 14.08 -22.27
C ALA A 150 6.89 12.95 -22.93
N ARG A 151 8.03 12.57 -22.34
CA ARG A 151 8.89 11.48 -22.81
C ARG A 151 8.35 10.07 -22.52
N TYR A 152 7.28 9.92 -21.74
CA TYR A 152 6.71 8.60 -21.42
C TYR A 152 5.34 8.41 -22.07
N PRO A 153 5.00 7.18 -22.53
CA PRO A 153 3.70 6.88 -23.12
C PRO A 153 2.55 6.98 -22.10
N LEU A 154 2.86 6.86 -20.81
CA LEU A 154 1.95 7.05 -19.69
C LEU A 154 2.65 7.85 -18.60
N THR A 155 1.89 8.71 -17.93
CA THR A 155 2.42 9.56 -16.84
C THR A 155 2.03 9.02 -15.46
N GLY A 156 2.43 9.74 -14.40
CA GLY A 156 2.07 9.39 -13.02
C GLY A 156 0.61 9.66 -12.63
N GLY A 157 -0.20 10.27 -13.51
CA GLY A 157 -1.57 10.66 -13.19
C GLY A 157 -1.62 11.58 -11.97
N PRO A 158 -2.50 11.33 -10.96
CA PRO A 158 -2.57 12.15 -9.76
C PRO A 158 -1.49 11.81 -8.71
N TRP A 159 -0.57 10.91 -9.05
CA TRP A 159 0.54 10.50 -8.19
C TRP A 159 1.82 11.21 -8.60
N ASP A 160 2.73 11.40 -7.64
CA ASP A 160 3.88 12.30 -7.80
C ASP A 160 4.83 11.91 -8.94
N ASN A 161 4.82 10.64 -9.35
CA ASN A 161 5.48 10.15 -10.55
C ASN A 161 4.90 8.80 -10.99
N ILE A 162 5.40 8.28 -12.12
CA ILE A 162 5.04 6.98 -12.70
C ILE A 162 5.23 5.81 -11.71
N ASN A 163 6.29 5.86 -10.89
CA ASN A 163 6.60 4.81 -9.93
C ASN A 163 5.52 4.72 -8.88
N ASN A 164 5.09 5.88 -8.39
CA ASN A 164 4.07 6.02 -7.37
C ASN A 164 2.70 5.55 -7.87
N MET A 165 2.36 5.82 -9.14
CA MET A 165 1.15 5.30 -9.76
C MET A 165 1.17 3.78 -9.89
N ALA A 166 2.30 3.19 -10.31
CA ALA A 166 2.45 1.74 -10.36
C ALA A 166 2.20 1.10 -8.98
N THR A 167 2.87 1.63 -7.94
CA THR A 167 2.68 1.16 -6.57
C THR A 167 1.23 1.34 -6.07
N ALA A 168 0.58 2.46 -6.41
CA ALA A 168 -0.83 2.69 -6.07
C ALA A 168 -1.77 1.65 -6.71
N LEU A 169 -1.51 1.26 -7.96
CA LEU A 169 -2.25 0.19 -8.65
C LEU A 169 -1.99 -1.19 -8.03
N VAL A 170 -0.76 -1.49 -7.61
CA VAL A 170 -0.44 -2.71 -6.85
C VAL A 170 -1.26 -2.74 -5.56
N VAL A 171 -1.27 -1.64 -4.80
CA VAL A 171 -2.02 -1.60 -3.54
C VAL A 171 -3.53 -1.64 -3.76
N ALA A 172 -4.06 -1.02 -4.82
CA ALA A 172 -5.47 -1.16 -5.16
C ALA A 172 -5.85 -2.65 -5.36
N ASN A 173 -4.99 -3.44 -6.02
CA ASN A 173 -5.17 -4.89 -6.12
C ASN A 173 -5.20 -5.58 -4.76
N LEU A 174 -4.29 -5.20 -3.86
CA LEU A 174 -4.21 -5.79 -2.52
C LEU A 174 -5.43 -5.43 -1.67
N LEU A 175 -5.87 -4.16 -1.67
CA LEU A 175 -7.09 -3.74 -0.98
C LEU A 175 -8.31 -4.51 -1.48
N TRP A 176 -8.43 -4.70 -2.80
CA TRP A 176 -9.48 -5.52 -3.38
C TRP A 176 -9.39 -6.98 -2.93
N LEU A 177 -8.20 -7.57 -3.03
CA LEU A 177 -7.95 -8.97 -2.67
C LEU A 177 -8.24 -9.22 -1.18
N LEU A 178 -7.79 -8.37 -0.28
CA LEU A 178 -8.04 -8.52 1.16
C LEU A 178 -9.52 -8.49 1.49
N ALA A 179 -10.23 -7.55 0.88
CA ALA A 179 -11.60 -7.28 1.20
C ALA A 179 -12.57 -8.27 0.52
N ARG A 180 -12.26 -8.73 -0.70
CA ARG A 180 -13.08 -9.71 -1.45
C ARG A 180 -12.58 -11.15 -1.37
N ARG A 181 -11.39 -11.39 -0.82
CA ARG A 181 -10.68 -12.68 -0.83
C ARG A 181 -10.53 -13.28 -2.23
N ARG A 182 -10.61 -12.43 -3.26
CA ARG A 182 -10.51 -12.77 -4.68
C ARG A 182 -9.80 -11.64 -5.41
N LEU A 183 -8.88 -11.98 -6.29
CA LEU A 183 -8.18 -11.02 -7.13
C LEU A 183 -9.12 -10.53 -8.23
N SER A 184 -9.14 -9.22 -8.49
CA SER A 184 -9.86 -8.67 -9.64
C SER A 184 -8.99 -8.85 -10.88
N SER A 185 -9.42 -9.70 -11.84
CA SER A 185 -8.65 -9.93 -13.07
C SER A 185 -8.42 -8.65 -13.86
N ALA A 186 -9.42 -7.76 -13.91
CA ALA A 186 -9.31 -6.47 -14.61
C ALA A 186 -8.28 -5.54 -13.93
N LEU A 187 -8.38 -5.38 -12.61
CA LEU A 187 -7.45 -4.52 -11.86
C LEU A 187 -6.02 -5.09 -11.87
N PHE A 188 -5.89 -6.42 -11.84
CA PHE A 188 -4.60 -7.10 -11.94
C PHE A 188 -3.99 -6.90 -13.33
N ALA A 189 -4.78 -7.08 -14.40
CA ALA A 189 -4.34 -6.87 -15.77
C ALA A 189 -3.89 -5.42 -16.01
N ILE A 190 -4.66 -4.43 -15.55
CA ILE A 190 -4.33 -3.00 -15.64
C ILE A 190 -2.98 -2.72 -14.94
N ALA A 191 -2.85 -3.15 -13.68
CA ALA A 191 -1.64 -2.93 -12.91
C ALA A 191 -0.43 -3.65 -13.50
N TRP A 192 -0.60 -4.90 -13.95
CA TRP A 192 0.43 -5.68 -14.62
C TRP A 192 0.92 -5.00 -15.89
N LEU A 193 -0.01 -4.62 -16.77
CA LEU A 193 0.33 -3.96 -18.04
C LEU A 193 1.01 -2.62 -17.79
N TYR A 194 0.50 -1.82 -16.85
CA TYR A 194 1.12 -0.53 -16.48
C TYR A 194 2.56 -0.72 -15.99
N CYS A 195 2.79 -1.68 -15.08
CA CYS A 195 4.12 -1.98 -14.56
C CYS A 195 5.05 -2.52 -15.65
N LEU A 196 4.54 -3.39 -16.52
CA LEU A 196 5.30 -4.02 -17.59
C LEU A 196 5.73 -2.97 -18.62
N VAL A 197 4.78 -2.22 -19.21
CA VAL A 197 5.04 -1.21 -20.25
C VAL A 197 6.04 -0.16 -19.78
N LEU A 198 5.96 0.26 -18.52
CA LEU A 198 6.86 1.27 -17.94
C LEU A 198 8.13 0.67 -17.29
N ASN A 199 8.39 -0.62 -17.50
CA ASN A 199 9.56 -1.35 -17.01
C ASN A 199 9.79 -1.16 -15.49
N ARG A 200 8.72 -1.23 -14.71
CA ARG A 200 8.69 -1.06 -13.26
C ARG A 200 9.04 -2.37 -12.55
N ARG A 201 10.32 -2.73 -12.56
CA ARG A 201 10.81 -4.05 -12.13
C ARG A 201 10.35 -4.50 -10.74
N ALA A 202 10.42 -3.63 -9.73
CA ALA A 202 10.02 -4.00 -8.38
C ALA A 202 8.50 -4.18 -8.26
N ASP A 203 7.70 -3.26 -8.81
CA ASP A 203 6.25 -3.37 -8.84
C ASP A 203 5.81 -4.62 -9.65
N LEU A 204 6.49 -4.90 -10.77
CA LEU A 204 6.27 -6.10 -11.60
C LEU A 204 6.61 -7.39 -10.85
N LEU A 205 7.73 -7.42 -10.11
CA LEU A 205 8.10 -8.55 -9.25
C LEU A 205 7.05 -8.76 -8.15
N GLY A 206 6.62 -7.69 -7.48
CA GLY A 206 5.55 -7.73 -6.48
C GLY A 206 4.26 -8.29 -7.06
N MET A 207 3.84 -7.82 -8.24
CA MET A 207 2.67 -8.34 -8.95
C MET A 207 2.85 -9.80 -9.40
N GLY A 208 4.07 -10.22 -9.74
CA GLY A 208 4.40 -11.59 -10.10
C GLY A 208 4.23 -12.53 -8.90
N VAL A 209 4.76 -12.14 -7.75
CA VAL A 209 4.56 -12.85 -6.47
C VAL A 209 3.07 -12.91 -6.13
N LEU A 210 2.33 -11.81 -6.27
CA LEU A 210 0.89 -11.76 -6.02
C LEU A 210 0.12 -12.73 -6.94
N GLY A 211 0.39 -12.68 -8.24
CA GLY A 211 -0.26 -13.54 -9.24
C GLY A 211 0.04 -15.02 -9.01
N ALA A 212 1.31 -15.37 -8.76
CA ALA A 212 1.73 -16.73 -8.47
C ALA A 212 1.09 -17.26 -7.17
N ALA A 213 1.18 -16.50 -6.07
CA ALA A 213 0.55 -16.87 -4.81
C ALA A 213 -0.97 -17.02 -4.95
N TYR A 214 -1.61 -16.16 -5.74
CA TYR A 214 -3.04 -16.27 -6.01
C TYR A 214 -3.38 -17.54 -6.79
N LEU A 215 -2.71 -17.81 -7.91
CA LEU A 215 -2.94 -18.99 -8.74
C LEU A 215 -2.71 -20.31 -7.99
N LEU A 216 -1.62 -20.37 -7.24
CA LEU A 216 -1.19 -21.58 -6.54
C LEU A 216 -2.04 -21.83 -5.30
N CYS A 217 -2.20 -20.82 -4.44
CA CYS A 217 -2.68 -21.01 -3.06
C CYS A 217 -4.10 -20.48 -2.81
N LEU A 218 -4.58 -19.47 -3.54
CA LEU A 218 -5.82 -18.76 -3.19
C LEU A 218 -6.97 -18.99 -4.18
N MET A 219 -6.66 -19.23 -5.45
CA MET A 219 -7.65 -19.44 -6.49
C MET A 219 -8.28 -20.83 -6.34
N GLN A 220 -9.56 -20.83 -5.97
CA GLN A 220 -10.38 -22.03 -5.89
C GLN A 220 -10.91 -22.40 -7.28
N GLY A 221 -10.94 -23.71 -7.60
CA GLY A 221 -11.50 -24.23 -8.85
C GLY A 221 -10.63 -25.28 -9.51
N SER A 222 -11.09 -25.74 -10.69
CA SER A 222 -10.39 -26.77 -11.47
C SER A 222 -9.06 -26.25 -12.03
N TRP A 223 -8.12 -27.19 -12.25
CA TRP A 223 -6.83 -26.90 -12.88
C TRP A 223 -6.98 -26.17 -14.22
N ARG A 224 -8.06 -26.45 -14.98
CA ARG A 224 -8.37 -25.79 -16.25
C ARG A 224 -8.56 -24.29 -16.10
N ARG A 225 -9.24 -23.83 -15.03
CA ARG A 225 -9.41 -22.39 -14.76
C ARG A 225 -8.08 -21.73 -14.38
N LYS A 226 -7.26 -22.42 -13.58
CA LYS A 226 -5.92 -21.94 -13.22
C LYS A 226 -5.03 -21.81 -14.46
N ALA A 227 -5.05 -22.83 -15.33
CA ALA A 227 -4.32 -22.81 -16.61
C ALA A 227 -4.81 -21.69 -17.53
N ALA A 228 -6.13 -21.49 -17.67
CA ALA A 228 -6.68 -20.40 -18.46
C ALA A 228 -6.24 -19.01 -17.97
N MET A 229 -6.23 -18.79 -16.65
CA MET A 229 -5.75 -17.54 -16.06
C MET A 229 -4.25 -17.35 -16.28
N ALA A 230 -3.45 -18.42 -16.15
CA ALA A 230 -2.01 -18.37 -16.43
C ALA A 230 -1.72 -18.08 -17.91
N LEU A 231 -2.47 -18.69 -18.84
CA LEU A 231 -2.37 -18.41 -20.27
C LEU A 231 -2.78 -16.98 -20.61
N ALA A 232 -3.88 -16.48 -20.02
CA ALA A 232 -4.29 -15.10 -20.20
C ALA A 232 -3.23 -14.11 -19.68
N TRP A 233 -2.60 -14.42 -18.54
CA TRP A 233 -1.51 -13.62 -18.00
C TRP A 233 -0.26 -13.66 -18.87
N ALA A 234 0.09 -14.83 -19.43
CA ALA A 234 1.19 -14.97 -20.38
C ALA A 234 0.91 -14.19 -21.68
N ALA A 235 -0.29 -14.29 -22.23
CA ALA A 235 -0.72 -13.54 -23.41
C ALA A 235 -0.66 -12.02 -23.16
N LEU A 236 -1.15 -11.55 -22.01
CA LEU A 236 -1.07 -10.15 -21.61
C LEU A 236 0.39 -9.67 -21.48
N SER A 237 1.26 -10.52 -20.94
CA SER A 237 2.70 -10.24 -20.84
C SER A 237 3.34 -10.14 -22.22
N GLY A 238 3.01 -11.07 -23.14
CA GLY A 238 3.46 -11.00 -24.52
C GLY A 238 3.01 -9.72 -25.21
N ALA A 239 1.74 -9.33 -25.05
CA ALA A 239 1.20 -8.08 -25.60
C ALA A 239 1.93 -6.83 -25.04
N GLY A 240 2.20 -6.80 -23.74
CA GLY A 240 2.94 -5.69 -23.12
C GLY A 240 4.40 -5.60 -23.58
N LEU A 241 5.07 -6.75 -23.76
CA LEU A 241 6.43 -6.79 -24.32
C LEU A 241 6.47 -6.32 -25.78
N LEU A 242 5.50 -6.76 -26.60
CA LEU A 242 5.36 -6.27 -27.97
C LEU A 242 5.11 -4.76 -28.02
N TRP A 243 4.30 -4.23 -27.08
CA TRP A 243 4.07 -2.79 -26.97
C TRP A 243 5.36 -2.03 -26.62
N GLN A 244 6.18 -2.55 -25.72
CA GLN A 244 7.49 -1.95 -25.43
C GLN A 244 8.42 -1.93 -26.65
N GLN A 245 8.33 -2.94 -27.51
CA GLN A 245 9.12 -3.01 -28.74
C GLN A 245 8.60 -2.03 -29.81
N SER A 246 7.28 -1.86 -29.93
CA SER A 246 6.65 -1.07 -31.00
C SER A 246 6.66 0.45 -30.79
N VAL A 247 6.72 0.93 -29.54
CA VAL A 247 6.84 2.37 -29.22
C VAL A 247 8.25 2.91 -29.49
N GLY A 248 9.12 2.08 -30.08
CA GLY A 248 10.54 2.33 -30.22
C GLY A 248 11.22 2.12 -28.86
N PRO A 249 12.49 1.69 -28.84
CA PRO A 249 13.21 1.65 -27.60
C PRO A 249 13.34 3.09 -27.10
N ILE A 250 12.56 3.47 -26.09
CA ILE A 250 13.10 4.33 -25.05
C ILE A 250 14.10 3.44 -24.30
N THR A 251 15.17 3.01 -24.98
CA THR A 251 16.33 2.36 -24.41
C THR A 251 16.93 3.40 -23.51
N ARG A 252 16.49 3.41 -22.25
CA ARG A 252 17.43 3.66 -21.17
C ARG A 252 18.46 2.56 -21.33
N ASP A 253 19.63 2.92 -21.82
CA ASP A 253 20.78 2.05 -21.77
C ASP A 253 20.88 1.49 -20.35
N LEU A 254 20.95 0.18 -20.26
CA LEU A 254 21.12 -0.48 -18.99
C LEU A 254 22.51 -0.11 -18.46
N PRO A 255 22.66 0.14 -17.14
CA PRO A 255 23.98 0.34 -16.57
C PRO A 255 24.83 -0.88 -16.89
N ARG A 256 25.98 -0.65 -17.51
CA ARG A 256 26.91 -1.71 -17.91
C ARG A 256 27.94 -1.86 -16.80
N ILE A 257 28.19 -3.09 -16.40
CA ILE A 257 29.32 -3.40 -15.54
C ILE A 257 30.51 -3.59 -16.47
N THR A 258 31.50 -2.72 -16.35
CA THR A 258 32.75 -2.80 -17.13
C THR A 258 33.91 -2.98 -16.17
N LEU A 259 34.96 -3.67 -16.61
CA LEU A 259 36.19 -3.81 -15.83
C LEU A 259 37.16 -2.73 -16.31
N ASN A 260 37.42 -1.72 -15.47
CA ASN A 260 38.41 -0.68 -15.73
C ASN A 260 39.56 -0.84 -14.73
N ASP A 261 40.79 -0.97 -15.22
CA ASP A 261 42.01 -1.11 -14.41
C ASP A 261 41.96 -2.21 -13.32
N GLY A 262 41.26 -3.31 -13.61
CA GLY A 262 41.12 -4.44 -12.68
C GLY A 262 40.03 -4.25 -11.61
N GLU A 263 39.35 -3.11 -11.59
CA GLU A 263 38.20 -2.84 -10.71
C GLU A 263 36.89 -2.94 -11.50
N TRP A 264 35.87 -3.54 -10.87
CA TRP A 264 34.53 -3.62 -11.45
C TRP A 264 33.82 -2.26 -11.32
N GLU A 265 33.68 -1.54 -12.42
CA GLU A 265 33.02 -0.24 -12.47
C GLU A 265 31.60 -0.36 -13.05
N LEU A 266 30.61 0.17 -12.33
CA LEU A 266 29.25 0.32 -12.84
C LEU A 266 29.18 1.61 -13.67
N VAL A 267 29.30 1.49 -14.98
CA VAL A 267 29.12 2.61 -15.90
C VAL A 267 27.62 2.84 -16.09
N ALA A 268 27.12 3.83 -15.37
CA ALA A 268 25.76 4.32 -15.55
C ALA A 268 25.64 4.96 -16.94
N ALA A 269 24.57 4.63 -17.66
CA ALA A 269 24.31 5.21 -18.98
C ALA A 269 24.23 6.75 -18.94
N GLU A 270 24.63 7.41 -20.04
CA GLU A 270 24.39 8.84 -20.23
C GLU A 270 22.90 9.16 -20.02
N GLY A 271 22.60 10.05 -19.08
CA GLY A 271 21.22 10.40 -18.70
C GLY A 271 20.67 9.68 -17.44
N ASP A 272 21.45 8.83 -16.77
CA ASP A 272 21.03 8.17 -15.52
C ASP A 272 21.33 9.00 -14.25
N GLN A 273 20.95 10.28 -14.28
CA GLN A 273 21.01 11.16 -13.10
C GLN A 273 20.25 10.56 -11.91
N SER A 274 19.20 9.76 -12.15
CA SER A 274 18.41 9.14 -11.09
C SER A 274 19.18 8.05 -10.34
N THR A 275 19.95 7.20 -11.02
CA THR A 275 20.77 6.18 -10.34
C THR A 275 21.96 6.83 -9.64
N ASN A 276 22.59 7.83 -10.25
CA ASN A 276 23.66 8.57 -9.60
C ASN A 276 23.19 9.29 -8.33
N SER A 277 22.00 9.93 -8.37
CA SER A 277 21.39 10.50 -7.16
C SER A 277 21.10 9.43 -6.10
N ARG A 278 20.55 8.25 -6.48
CA ARG A 278 20.31 7.16 -5.52
C ARG A 278 21.59 6.60 -4.91
N LYS A 279 22.67 6.47 -5.70
CA LYS A 279 23.98 6.03 -5.22
C LYS A 279 24.54 7.04 -4.22
N ALA A 280 24.51 8.33 -4.53
CA ALA A 280 24.95 9.39 -3.63
C ALA A 280 24.14 9.37 -2.31
N LEU A 281 22.81 9.27 -2.41
CA LEU A 281 21.93 9.16 -1.24
C LEU A 281 22.29 7.94 -0.36
N LEU A 282 22.54 6.77 -0.97
CA LEU A 282 22.92 5.57 -0.23
C LEU A 282 24.28 5.74 0.46
N MET A 283 25.25 6.36 -0.19
CA MET A 283 26.57 6.63 0.39
C MET A 283 26.49 7.60 1.57
N ASP A 284 25.66 8.64 1.48
CA ASP A 284 25.38 9.56 2.59
C ASP A 284 24.77 8.84 3.79
N MET A 285 23.83 7.91 3.55
CA MET A 285 23.22 7.09 4.59
C MET A 285 24.24 6.15 5.24
N ILE A 286 25.13 5.52 4.45
CA ILE A 286 26.22 4.67 4.97
C ILE A 286 27.17 5.49 5.83
N ASN A 287 27.53 6.70 5.39
CA ASN A 287 28.39 7.59 6.17
C ASN A 287 27.72 7.98 7.49
N GLN A 288 26.44 8.35 7.49
CA GLN A 288 25.71 8.61 8.73
C GLN A 288 25.65 7.39 9.64
N ALA A 289 25.40 6.20 9.09
CA ALA A 289 25.37 4.95 9.84
C ALA A 289 26.68 4.66 10.58
N ARG A 290 27.84 5.00 9.99
CA ARG A 290 29.16 4.80 10.61
C ARG A 290 29.37 5.64 11.87
N TYR A 291 28.75 6.81 11.93
CA TYR A 291 28.88 7.73 13.06
C TYR A 291 27.67 7.71 14.00
N MET A 292 26.67 6.89 13.70
CA MET A 292 25.44 6.78 14.47
C MET A 292 25.72 6.06 15.81
N PRO A 293 25.52 6.74 16.96
CA PRO A 293 25.70 6.12 18.27
C PRO A 293 24.83 4.87 18.43
N TRP A 294 25.32 3.87 19.17
CA TRP A 294 24.63 2.59 19.39
C TRP A 294 23.18 2.76 19.88
N TRP A 295 22.90 3.77 20.70
CA TRP A 295 21.56 4.02 21.25
C TRP A 295 20.59 4.57 20.20
N GLN A 296 21.08 5.30 19.19
CA GLN A 296 20.24 5.74 18.07
C GLN A 296 19.82 4.56 17.20
N TRP A 297 20.58 3.47 17.14
CA TRP A 297 20.12 2.25 16.49
C TRP A 297 18.93 1.60 17.21
N LEU A 298 18.81 1.82 18.53
CA LEU A 298 17.66 1.37 19.31
C LEU A 298 16.47 2.33 19.20
N ALA A 299 16.70 3.62 19.45
CA ALA A 299 15.64 4.62 19.56
C ALA A 299 15.29 5.31 18.24
N GLY A 300 16.14 5.20 17.22
CA GLY A 300 16.12 6.03 16.02
C GLY A 300 16.74 7.40 16.24
N MET A 301 17.26 8.00 15.17
CA MET A 301 17.78 9.37 15.19
C MET A 301 16.64 10.39 15.36
N GLY A 302 15.48 10.14 14.77
CA GLY A 302 14.36 11.07 14.78
C GLY A 302 13.79 11.32 13.38
N ALA A 303 12.48 11.51 13.31
CA ALA A 303 11.77 11.74 12.07
C ALA A 303 12.37 12.92 11.28
N GLY A 304 12.83 12.67 10.05
CA GLY A 304 13.37 13.72 9.18
C GLY A 304 14.77 14.22 9.55
N GLN A 305 15.49 13.58 10.48
CA GLN A 305 16.86 14.00 10.80
C GLN A 305 17.94 13.45 9.85
N LEU A 306 17.62 12.41 9.10
CA LEU A 306 18.52 11.84 8.10
C LEU A 306 18.84 12.88 7.03
N ASN A 307 20.05 13.44 7.05
CA ASN A 307 20.42 14.54 6.18
C ASN A 307 21.00 13.99 4.87
N VAL A 308 20.15 13.67 3.90
CA VAL A 308 20.59 13.10 2.62
C VAL A 308 20.54 14.16 1.53
N MET A 309 21.68 14.39 0.86
CA MET A 309 21.78 15.41 -0.17
C MET A 309 21.16 14.91 -1.49
N SER A 310 20.31 15.73 -2.10
CA SER A 310 19.73 15.43 -3.41
C SER A 310 20.29 16.36 -4.47
N LEU A 311 20.81 15.77 -5.54
CA LEU A 311 21.11 16.48 -6.77
C LEU A 311 19.79 16.86 -7.44
N THR A 312 19.47 18.15 -7.49
CA THR A 312 18.30 18.65 -8.22
C THR A 312 18.75 19.76 -9.15
N ARG A 313 18.63 19.55 -10.48
CA ARG A 313 19.05 20.51 -11.52
C ARG A 313 20.51 20.96 -11.41
N GLY A 314 21.42 20.06 -11.06
CA GLY A 314 22.87 20.35 -10.98
C GLY A 314 23.35 20.95 -9.66
N GLU A 315 22.44 21.27 -8.74
CA GLU A 315 22.80 21.75 -7.40
C GLU A 315 22.57 20.65 -6.35
N LEU A 316 23.55 20.47 -5.46
CA LEU A 316 23.40 19.69 -4.24
C LEU A 316 22.51 20.48 -3.28
N LYS A 317 21.27 20.03 -3.12
CA LYS A 317 20.38 20.56 -2.07
C LYS A 317 20.39 19.59 -0.90
N PRO A 318 20.52 20.04 0.36
CA PRO A 318 20.54 19.17 1.54
C PRO A 318 19.24 18.37 1.80
N TRP A 319 18.31 18.32 0.84
CA TRP A 319 16.90 18.03 1.05
C TRP A 319 16.35 17.04 0.01
N GLY A 320 16.95 15.85 -0.06
CA GLY A 320 16.36 14.77 -0.86
C GLY A 320 15.03 14.28 -0.31
N SER A 321 14.05 14.06 -1.19
CA SER A 321 12.92 13.21 -0.82
C SER A 321 13.45 11.82 -0.45
N PRO A 322 12.79 11.09 0.45
CA PRO A 322 13.18 9.72 0.76
C PRO A 322 13.12 8.81 -0.46
N HIS A 323 14.26 8.21 -0.79
CA HIS A 323 14.40 7.29 -1.91
C HIS A 323 14.48 5.82 -1.45
N PHE A 324 14.78 5.58 -0.17
CA PHE A 324 14.92 4.25 0.41
C PHE A 324 14.05 4.11 1.66
N PHE A 325 12.77 4.42 1.59
CA PHE A 325 11.87 4.50 2.75
C PHE A 325 12.03 3.38 3.78
N TRP A 326 12.00 2.11 3.36
CA TRP A 326 12.11 0.98 4.29
C TRP A 326 13.41 1.04 5.09
N PHE A 327 14.48 1.49 4.46
CA PHE A 327 15.79 1.68 5.08
C PHE A 327 15.82 2.96 5.90
N GLU A 328 15.26 4.07 5.42
CA GLU A 328 15.19 5.33 6.16
C GLU A 328 14.34 5.23 7.43
N MET A 329 13.28 4.42 7.43
CA MET A 329 12.51 4.15 8.65
C MET A 329 13.35 3.48 9.74
N LEU A 330 14.36 2.68 9.37
CA LEU A 330 15.32 2.14 10.33
C LEU A 330 16.16 3.25 10.98
N PHE A 331 16.55 4.28 10.23
CA PHE A 331 17.25 5.42 10.80
C PHE A 331 16.31 6.23 11.71
N TYR A 332 15.09 6.53 11.25
CA TYR A 332 14.17 7.38 12.01
C TYR A 332 13.62 6.72 13.28
N LEU A 333 13.35 5.42 13.26
CA LEU A 333 12.67 4.69 14.34
C LEU A 333 13.55 3.62 15.02
N GLY A 334 14.78 3.40 14.54
CA GLY A 334 15.67 2.38 15.07
C GLY A 334 15.06 0.98 14.98
N VAL A 335 15.36 0.16 15.98
CA VAL A 335 14.88 -1.23 16.09
C VAL A 335 13.35 -1.34 16.21
N ALA A 336 12.65 -0.27 16.60
CA ALA A 336 11.20 -0.28 16.67
C ALA A 336 10.56 -0.57 15.31
N TRP A 337 11.18 -0.15 14.20
CA TRP A 337 10.69 -0.40 12.85
C TRP A 337 10.71 -1.89 12.44
N PRO A 338 11.85 -2.62 12.49
CA PRO A 338 11.86 -4.04 12.19
C PRO A 338 11.01 -4.84 13.19
N LEU A 339 10.96 -4.46 14.47
CA LEU A 339 10.08 -5.11 15.44
C LEU A 339 8.60 -4.95 15.07
N PHE A 340 8.20 -3.77 14.59
CA PHE A 340 6.84 -3.55 14.09
C PHE A 340 6.54 -4.41 12.85
N MET A 341 7.47 -4.52 11.90
CA MET A 341 7.31 -5.40 10.73
C MET A 341 7.22 -6.88 11.10
N LEU A 342 8.05 -7.34 12.04
CA LEU A 342 8.00 -8.72 12.56
C LEU A 342 6.69 -8.99 13.31
N TRP A 343 6.23 -8.03 14.11
CA TRP A 343 4.95 -8.10 14.78
C TRP A 343 3.80 -8.19 13.78
N LEU A 344 3.81 -7.40 12.71
CA LEU A 344 2.84 -7.52 11.62
C LEU A 344 2.91 -8.92 11.00
N LEU A 345 4.07 -9.38 10.54
CA LEU A 345 4.25 -10.71 9.94
C LEU A 345 3.70 -11.84 10.81
N TRP A 346 3.95 -11.77 12.12
CA TRP A 346 3.48 -12.76 13.08
C TRP A 346 1.95 -12.76 13.22
N ARG A 347 1.30 -11.59 13.21
CA ARG A 347 -0.15 -11.43 13.34
C ARG A 347 -0.94 -11.79 12.08
N LEU A 348 -0.31 -11.75 10.93
CA LEU A 348 -0.95 -11.91 9.62
C LEU A 348 -1.25 -13.38 9.28
N ASP A 349 -2.42 -13.62 8.67
CA ASP A 349 -2.70 -14.88 7.96
C ASP A 349 -1.84 -14.98 6.68
N TRP A 350 -1.83 -16.15 6.02
CA TRP A 350 -1.04 -16.34 4.79
C TRP A 350 -1.32 -15.29 3.72
N LEU A 351 -2.59 -14.89 3.57
CA LEU A 351 -2.97 -13.83 2.64
C LEU A 351 -2.34 -12.50 3.03
N GLY A 352 -2.47 -12.11 4.29
CA GLY A 352 -1.90 -10.89 4.84
C GLY A 352 -0.38 -10.85 4.69
N ARG A 353 0.31 -11.97 4.93
CA ARG A 353 1.76 -12.11 4.73
C ARG A 353 2.15 -11.93 3.26
N THR A 354 1.43 -12.57 2.33
CA THR A 354 1.65 -12.37 0.90
C THR A 354 1.48 -10.90 0.51
N CYS A 355 0.41 -10.26 0.97
CA CYS A 355 0.21 -8.85 0.67
C CYS A 355 1.31 -7.97 1.28
N LEU A 356 1.74 -8.20 2.53
CA LEU A 356 2.85 -7.47 3.14
C LEU A 356 4.17 -7.66 2.37
N LEU A 357 4.44 -8.87 1.88
CA LEU A 357 5.59 -9.16 1.02
C LEU A 357 5.52 -8.40 -0.30
N VAL A 358 4.38 -8.45 -1.00
CA VAL A 358 4.16 -7.76 -2.28
C VAL A 358 4.34 -6.25 -2.12
N VAL A 359 3.80 -5.71 -1.04
CA VAL A 359 3.95 -4.31 -0.61
C VAL A 359 5.41 -3.97 -0.34
N GLY A 360 6.11 -4.80 0.41
CA GLY A 360 7.53 -4.63 0.70
C GLY A 360 8.33 -4.52 -0.59
N ILE A 361 8.14 -5.48 -1.50
CA ILE A 361 8.81 -5.52 -2.81
C ILE A 361 8.47 -4.28 -3.65
N ALA A 362 7.20 -3.96 -3.84
CA ALA A 362 6.77 -2.79 -4.61
C ALA A 362 7.30 -1.47 -4.00
N GLY A 363 7.33 -1.40 -2.68
CA GLY A 363 7.87 -0.29 -1.90
C GLY A 363 9.40 -0.19 -1.88
N ILE A 364 10.18 -1.09 -2.49
CA ILE A 364 11.64 -0.89 -2.60
C ILE A 364 11.99 0.19 -3.63
N ALA A 365 11.11 0.41 -4.62
CA ALA A 365 11.40 1.24 -5.79
C ALA A 365 10.88 2.70 -5.84
N PRO A 366 10.04 3.24 -4.93
CA PRO A 366 9.57 4.61 -5.09
C PRO A 366 10.52 5.64 -4.46
N SER A 367 11.00 6.56 -5.30
CA SER A 367 11.78 7.76 -4.97
C SER A 367 11.02 8.84 -4.15
N SER A 368 9.79 8.56 -3.72
CA SER A 368 8.91 9.54 -3.05
C SER A 368 8.00 8.95 -1.98
N MET A 369 8.39 7.85 -1.34
CA MET A 369 7.53 7.13 -0.37
C MET A 369 7.08 7.94 0.86
N VAL A 370 7.68 9.10 1.14
CA VAL A 370 7.13 10.05 2.13
C VAL A 370 5.70 10.45 1.83
N TYR A 371 5.34 10.57 0.56
CA TYR A 371 3.97 10.91 0.16
C TYR A 371 2.99 9.72 0.24
N PHE A 372 3.50 8.51 0.53
CA PHE A 372 2.73 7.27 0.67
C PHE A 372 2.62 6.78 2.12
N GLN A 373 3.19 7.48 3.10
CA GLN A 373 3.18 7.01 4.49
C GLN A 373 1.77 6.72 5.02
N PRO A 374 0.75 7.57 4.83
CA PRO A 374 -0.59 7.26 5.33
C PRO A 374 -1.21 6.03 4.69
N PHE A 375 -0.84 5.79 3.44
CA PHE A 375 -1.30 4.67 2.65
C PHE A 375 -0.69 3.34 3.12
N TRP A 376 0.59 3.33 3.48
CA TRP A 376 1.27 2.14 4.00
C TRP A 376 0.78 1.73 5.39
N PHE A 377 0.59 2.69 6.28
CA PHE A 377 0.07 2.41 7.62
C PHE A 377 -1.39 1.94 7.57
N LEU A 378 -2.23 2.54 6.71
CA LEU A 378 -3.58 2.04 6.45
C LEU A 378 -3.55 0.60 5.93
N LEU A 379 -2.74 0.30 4.92
CA LEU A 379 -2.65 -1.03 4.34
C LEU A 379 -2.10 -2.06 5.34
N GLY A 380 -1.01 -1.74 6.04
CA GLY A 380 -0.38 -2.62 7.03
C GLY A 380 -1.33 -2.99 8.16
N VAL A 381 -2.16 -2.05 8.61
CA VAL A 381 -3.16 -2.32 9.66
C VAL A 381 -4.38 -3.05 9.11
N MET A 382 -4.88 -2.71 7.92
CA MET A 382 -5.95 -3.49 7.25
C MET A 382 -5.53 -4.94 7.03
N LEU A 383 -4.26 -5.16 6.70
CA LEU A 383 -3.65 -6.46 6.58
C LEU A 383 -3.67 -7.21 7.91
N ALA A 384 -3.27 -6.56 9.01
CA ALA A 384 -3.13 -7.15 10.34
C ALA A 384 -4.44 -7.53 11.04
N GLN A 385 -5.59 -7.22 10.43
CA GLN A 385 -6.90 -7.64 10.93
C GLN A 385 -7.29 -8.99 10.31
N PRO A 386 -7.12 -10.13 11.02
CA PRO A 386 -7.62 -11.40 10.54
C PRO A 386 -9.13 -11.29 10.35
N SER A 387 -9.63 -11.70 9.18
CA SER A 387 -11.07 -11.72 8.93
C SER A 387 -11.76 -12.58 10.00
N ARG A 388 -12.64 -11.99 10.81
CA ARG A 388 -13.43 -12.72 11.83
C ARG A 388 -14.28 -13.85 11.23
N ARG A 389 -14.46 -13.90 9.90
CA ARG A 389 -15.11 -15.01 9.20
C ARG A 389 -14.29 -16.31 9.21
N SER A 390 -12.96 -16.25 9.37
CA SER A 390 -12.10 -17.46 9.39
C SER A 390 -12.26 -18.30 10.67
N MET A 391 -12.68 -17.68 11.79
CA MET A 391 -12.84 -18.40 13.06
C MET A 391 -14.14 -19.22 13.18
N ARG A 392 -15.12 -19.04 12.27
CA ARG A 392 -16.35 -19.84 12.29
C ARG A 392 -16.33 -21.08 11.38
N THR A 393 -15.40 -21.16 10.43
CA THR A 393 -15.31 -22.28 9.48
C THR A 393 -14.10 -23.19 9.69
N MET A 394 -13.19 -22.85 10.62
CA MET A 394 -12.08 -23.72 11.03
C MET A 394 -12.31 -24.45 12.35
N ALA A 395 -13.51 -24.34 12.93
CA ALA A 395 -13.94 -25.24 14.00
C ALA A 395 -14.53 -26.52 13.37
N LEU A 396 -13.64 -27.49 13.09
CA LEU A 396 -13.90 -28.91 12.76
C LEU A 396 -14.64 -29.23 11.42
N PRO A 397 -14.30 -30.35 10.73
CA PRO A 397 -13.97 -31.65 11.32
C PRO A 397 -12.51 -32.05 11.14
N LEU A 398 -11.80 -32.16 12.26
CA LEU A 398 -10.65 -33.04 12.38
C LEU A 398 -11.19 -34.45 12.65
N CYS A 399 -10.77 -35.41 11.82
CA CYS A 399 -10.68 -36.84 12.12
C CYS A 399 -11.91 -37.56 12.72
N LEU A 400 -12.73 -38.16 11.85
CA LEU A 400 -13.30 -39.49 12.07
C LEU A 400 -13.58 -40.11 10.70
N ALA A 401 -12.50 -40.54 10.04
CA ALA A 401 -12.54 -41.44 8.91
C ALA A 401 -11.41 -42.45 9.07
N THR A 402 -11.44 -43.18 10.19
CA THR A 402 -10.82 -44.50 10.29
C THR A 402 -11.91 -45.50 9.95
N LEU A 403 -11.76 -46.10 8.76
CA LEU A 403 -12.01 -47.51 8.47
C LEU A 403 -12.89 -48.25 9.48
N ASP A 404 -14.10 -48.61 9.06
CA ASP A 404 -14.47 -50.01 9.22
C ASP A 404 -15.33 -50.47 8.04
N GLY A 405 -14.81 -51.46 7.34
CA GLY A 405 -15.48 -52.14 6.25
C GLY A 405 -16.07 -53.43 6.79
N SER A 406 -17.39 -53.53 6.81
CA SER A 406 -18.06 -54.82 6.87
C SER A 406 -19.42 -54.75 6.18
N THR A 407 -19.44 -55.37 5.01
CA THR A 407 -20.58 -55.91 4.28
C THR A 407 -21.60 -56.58 5.20
N VAL A 408 -22.88 -56.16 5.15
CA VAL A 408 -24.04 -57.04 5.34
C VAL A 408 -25.16 -56.63 4.39
N LEU A 409 -25.55 -57.58 3.53
CA LEU A 409 -26.74 -57.57 2.69
C LEU A 409 -28.03 -57.39 3.52
N GLY A 410 -29.00 -56.63 3.01
CA GLY A 410 -30.31 -56.55 3.65
C GLY A 410 -31.39 -55.77 2.89
N ARG A 411 -31.96 -56.41 1.87
CA ARG A 411 -33.28 -56.20 1.24
C ARG A 411 -34.34 -55.47 2.10
N ARG A 412 -35.04 -54.47 1.52
CA ARG A 412 -36.51 -54.22 1.52
C ARG A 412 -36.78 -52.80 0.96
N SER A 413 -37.19 -52.63 -0.30
CA SER A 413 -38.58 -52.59 -0.81
C SER A 413 -39.52 -51.65 -0.06
N GLY A 414 -40.03 -50.60 -0.72
CA GLY A 414 -41.30 -49.98 -0.36
C GLY A 414 -41.46 -48.47 -0.63
N LEU A 415 -42.21 -48.16 -1.70
CA LEU A 415 -43.24 -47.10 -1.79
C LEU A 415 -42.87 -45.62 -2.00
N GLN A 416 -43.06 -45.22 -3.28
CA GLN A 416 -43.83 -44.08 -3.79
C GLN A 416 -44.60 -43.18 -2.79
N ALA A 417 -44.43 -41.86 -2.93
CA ALA A 417 -45.48 -40.82 -3.09
C ALA A 417 -44.77 -39.45 -3.09
N SER A 418 -44.60 -38.71 -4.20
CA SER A 418 -45.62 -37.90 -4.89
C SER A 418 -46.58 -37.19 -3.93
N ARG A 419 -46.31 -35.91 -3.62
CA ARG A 419 -47.36 -34.89 -3.39
C ARG A 419 -46.86 -33.51 -3.84
N ARG A 420 -47.48 -33.02 -4.90
CA ARG A 420 -47.67 -31.59 -5.18
C ARG A 420 -48.76 -31.08 -4.25
N CYS A 421 -48.57 -29.88 -3.71
CA CYS A 421 -49.55 -28.80 -3.64
C CYS A 421 -48.78 -27.50 -3.83
#